data_AF-A0AA51UKS5-F1
#
_entry.id   AF-A0AA51UKS5-F1
#
_cell.length_a   1.000
_cell.length_b   1.000
_cell.length_c   1.000
_cell.angle_alpha   90.00
_cell.angle_beta   90.00
_cell.angle_gamma   90.00
#
_symmetry.space_group_name_H-M   'P 1'
#
loop_
_entity.id
_entity.type
_entity.pdbx_description
1 polymer ?
#
loop_
_entity_poly.entity_id
_entity_poly.type
_entity_poly.pdbx_seq_one_letter_code
_entity_poly.pdbx_strand_id
1 'polypeptide(L)'
;MILCECGELVKNSTFKDYVPSSLSPSTRAIGHEKCGMIFNFFDDNIAKKFSSKKELKVLAGRFAKQNNMTQEMTGRFLLEVDRLKSCGNMPDYKVILTAYENLSN
;
A
#
# COMPACT_ATOMS: atom_id res chain seq x y z
N MET A 1 -1.46 8.17 3.01
CA MET A 1 -0.44 7.13 3.25
C MET A 1 -0.45 6.20 2.04
N ILE A 2 0.66 6.12 1.29
CA ILE A 2 0.73 5.26 0.10
C ILE A 2 1.52 4.01 0.48
N LEU A 3 1.00 2.83 0.21
CA LEU A 3 1.78 1.59 0.38
C LEU A 3 2.61 1.37 -0.89
N CYS A 4 3.95 1.51 -0.84
CA CYS A 4 4.80 1.08 -1.97
C CYS A 4 4.71 -0.45 -2.08
N GLU A 5 4.85 -0.97 -3.29
CA GLU A 5 4.96 -2.41 -3.55
C GLU A 5 6.14 -3.10 -2.84
N CYS A 6 7.10 -2.32 -2.32
CA CYS A 6 8.17 -2.79 -1.44
C CYS A 6 7.69 -3.11 0.00
N GLY A 7 6.42 -2.83 0.30
CA GLY A 7 5.81 -3.05 1.62
C GLY A 7 6.14 -2.00 2.66
N GLU A 8 6.64 -0.85 2.22
CA GLU A 8 6.78 0.29 3.10
C GLU A 8 5.66 1.28 2.86
N LEU A 9 5.22 1.86 3.96
CA LEU A 9 4.26 2.92 3.92
C LEU A 9 4.97 4.25 3.74
N VAL A 10 4.74 4.86 2.59
CA VAL A 10 5.32 6.12 2.16
C VAL A 10 4.63 7.23 2.94
N LYS A 11 5.28 7.67 4.01
CA LYS A 11 4.87 8.79 4.87
C LYS A 11 5.68 10.04 4.55
N ASN A 12 7.02 9.94 4.52
CA ASN A 12 7.95 11.06 4.29
C ASN A 12 9.14 10.73 3.36
N SER A 13 9.20 9.53 2.78
CA SER A 13 10.30 9.08 1.91
C SER A 13 9.95 9.25 0.44
N THR A 14 9.61 10.47 0.01
CA THR A 14 9.17 10.75 -1.36
C THR A 14 10.10 11.67 -2.11
N PHE A 15 10.50 11.31 -3.33
CA PHE A 15 11.09 12.24 -4.29
C PHE A 15 10.05 12.76 -5.26
N LYS A 16 10.31 13.93 -5.84
CA LYS A 16 9.49 14.50 -6.91
C LYS A 16 10.08 14.09 -8.25
N ASP A 17 9.23 13.66 -9.16
CA ASP A 17 9.62 13.38 -10.54
C ASP A 17 8.57 13.94 -11.52
N TYR A 18 8.92 13.99 -12.80
CA TYR A 18 8.03 14.41 -13.87
C TYR A 18 7.83 13.26 -14.84
N VAL A 19 6.61 12.72 -14.86
CA VAL A 19 6.23 11.63 -15.76
C VAL A 19 5.25 12.12 -16.82
N PRO A 20 5.28 11.54 -18.02
CA PRO A 20 4.21 11.75 -18.99
C PRO A 20 2.88 11.27 -18.41
N SER A 21 1.83 12.08 -18.56
CA SER A 21 0.44 11.69 -18.28
C SER A 21 -0.47 12.08 -19.44
N SER A 22 -1.74 11.67 -19.38
CA SER A 22 -2.77 12.10 -20.34
C SER A 22 -2.96 13.62 -20.40
N LEU A 23 -2.60 14.36 -19.35
CA LEU A 23 -2.76 15.81 -19.25
C LEU A 23 -1.53 16.58 -19.74
N SER A 24 -0.32 16.08 -19.50
CA SER A 24 0.90 16.73 -19.98
C SER A 24 2.12 15.79 -20.01
N PRO A 25 3.11 16.04 -20.90
CA PRO A 25 4.37 15.27 -20.95
C PRO A 25 5.23 15.39 -19.69
N SER A 26 4.95 16.35 -18.81
CA SER A 26 5.74 16.64 -17.61
C SER A 26 4.83 16.87 -16.42
N THR A 27 4.11 15.81 -16.06
CA THR A 27 3.18 15.83 -14.93
C THR A 27 3.92 15.49 -13.66
N ARG A 28 3.74 16.32 -12.62
CA ARG A 28 4.42 16.13 -11.33
C ARG A 28 3.90 14.87 -10.65
N ALA A 29 4.77 13.90 -10.45
CA ALA A 29 4.52 12.69 -9.68
C ALA A 29 5.38 12.67 -8.41
N ILE A 30 5.02 11.79 -7.48
CA ILE A 30 5.83 11.47 -6.32
C ILE A 30 6.29 10.03 -6.44
N GLY A 31 7.56 9.76 -6.15
CA GLY A 31 8.11 8.42 -6.10
C GLY A 31 8.61 8.07 -4.70
N HIS A 32 8.68 6.79 -4.37
CA HIS A 32 9.24 6.35 -3.10
C HIS A 32 10.77 6.28 -3.19
N GLU A 33 11.47 7.05 -2.37
CA GLU A 33 12.93 7.19 -2.40
C GLU A 33 13.69 5.88 -2.25
N LYS A 34 13.17 4.92 -1.47
CA LYS A 34 13.85 3.63 -1.26
C LYS A 34 13.63 2.64 -2.39
N CYS A 35 12.41 2.55 -2.93
CA CYS A 35 12.07 1.54 -3.94
C CYS A 35 12.14 2.08 -5.38
N GLY A 36 12.32 3.39 -5.57
CA GLY A 36 12.33 4.06 -6.88
C GLY A 36 10.96 4.11 -7.56
N MET A 37 9.92 3.56 -6.92
CA MET A 37 8.60 3.43 -7.52
C MET A 37 7.90 4.77 -7.62
N ILE A 38 7.50 5.15 -8.83
CA ILE A 38 6.78 6.38 -9.10
C ILE A 38 5.28 6.12 -9.02
N PHE A 39 4.57 6.95 -8.27
CA PHE A 39 3.12 6.93 -8.16
C PHE A 39 2.53 7.99 -9.09
N ASN A 40 1.93 7.55 -10.20
CA ASN A 40 1.16 8.42 -11.09
C ASN A 40 -0.31 8.45 -10.64
N PHE A 41 -0.72 9.57 -10.02
CA PHE A 41 -2.09 9.78 -9.53
C PHE A 41 -3.04 10.38 -10.59
N PHE A 42 -2.52 10.85 -11.72
CA PHE A 42 -3.33 11.57 -12.70
C PHE A 42 -4.07 10.62 -13.64
N ASP A 43 -3.45 9.50 -14.00
CA ASP A 43 -4.06 8.51 -14.90
C ASP A 43 -4.69 7.33 -14.13
N ASP A 44 -4.89 7.46 -12.81
CA ASP A 44 -5.26 6.35 -11.90
C ASP A 44 -4.34 5.12 -12.00
N ASN A 45 -3.15 5.31 -12.58
CA ASN A 45 -2.08 4.32 -12.73
C ASN A 45 -1.27 4.19 -11.45
N ILE A 46 -1.96 4.06 -10.31
CA ILE A 46 -1.34 3.49 -9.12
C ILE A 46 -1.15 2.01 -9.44
N ALA A 47 0.10 1.56 -9.53
CA ALA A 47 0.39 0.16 -9.84
C ALA A 47 -0.41 -0.75 -8.89
N LYS A 48 -1.29 -1.56 -9.50
CA LYS A 48 -2.18 -2.45 -8.77
C LYS A 48 -1.44 -3.76 -8.57
N LYS A 49 -0.82 -3.92 -7.40
CA LYS A 49 -0.24 -5.19 -7.00
C LYS A 49 -1.32 -6.13 -6.45
N PHE A 50 -1.32 -7.35 -6.97
CA PHE A 50 -2.16 -8.45 -6.51
C PHE A 50 -1.24 -9.58 -6.04
N SER A 51 -0.70 -9.46 -4.83
CA SER A 51 0.18 -10.47 -4.28
C SER A 51 -0.60 -11.72 -3.84
N SER A 52 0.13 -12.82 -3.71
CA SER A 52 -0.38 -14.02 -3.05
C SER A 52 -0.73 -13.74 -1.58
N LYS A 53 -1.55 -14.59 -0.96
CA LYS A 53 -1.88 -14.47 0.48
C LYS A 53 -0.64 -14.40 1.38
N LYS A 54 0.40 -15.18 1.04
CA LYS A 54 1.65 -15.22 1.83
C LYS A 54 2.40 -13.90 1.75
N GLU A 55 2.59 -13.38 0.55
CA GLU A 55 3.25 -12.09 0.33
C GLU A 55 2.46 -10.94 0.96
N LEU A 56 1.13 -10.94 0.82
CA LEU A 56 0.27 -9.95 1.43
C LEU A 56 0.38 -9.95 2.96
N LYS A 57 0.45 -11.13 3.60
CA LYS A 57 0.70 -11.24 5.05
C LYS A 57 2.06 -10.69 5.46
N VAL A 58 3.10 -10.86 4.64
CA VAL A 58 4.41 -10.26 4.90
C VAL A 58 4.33 -8.73 4.81
N LEU A 59 3.64 -8.18 3.80
CA LEU A 59 3.41 -6.74 3.65
C LEU A 59 2.61 -6.19 4.85
N ALA A 60 1.53 -6.87 5.23
CA ALA A 60 0.70 -6.52 6.38
C ALA A 60 1.52 -6.57 7.70
N GLY A 61 2.36 -7.59 7.90
CA GLY A 61 3.23 -7.66 9.08
C GLY A 61 4.22 -6.48 9.17
N ARG A 62 4.80 -6.05 8.04
CA ARG A 62 5.65 -4.85 7.99
C ARG A 62 4.84 -3.59 8.31
N PHE A 63 3.65 -3.44 7.74
CA PHE A 63 2.74 -2.34 8.03
C PHE A 63 2.38 -2.27 9.52
N ALA A 64 2.05 -3.40 10.14
CA ALA A 64 1.70 -3.47 11.56
C ALA A 64 2.87 -3.03 12.45
N LYS A 65 4.09 -3.49 12.12
CA LYS A 65 5.32 -3.08 12.80
C LYS A 65 5.58 -1.57 12.66
N GLN A 66 5.38 -1.00 11.46
CA GLN A 66 5.56 0.44 11.22
C GLN A 66 4.54 1.32 11.94
N ASN A 67 3.33 0.81 12.20
CA ASN A 67 2.29 1.51 12.93
C ASN A 67 2.28 1.19 14.44
N ASN A 68 3.32 0.52 14.96
CA ASN A 68 3.46 0.14 16.37
C ASN A 68 2.23 -0.60 16.93
N MET A 69 1.62 -1.46 16.12
CA MET A 69 0.49 -2.27 16.58
C MET A 69 0.93 -3.20 17.71
N THR A 70 0.08 -3.39 18.72
CA THR A 70 0.29 -4.42 19.74
C THR A 70 0.22 -5.82 19.10
N GLN A 71 0.72 -6.85 19.78
CA GLN A 71 0.64 -8.23 19.29
C GLN A 71 -0.81 -8.66 19.06
N GLU A 72 -1.73 -8.27 19.95
CA GLU A 72 -3.15 -8.57 19.81
C GLU A 72 -3.76 -7.87 18.60
N MET A 73 -3.50 -6.57 18.42
CA MET A 73 -3.97 -5.83 17.25
C MET A 73 -3.39 -6.39 15.95
N THR A 74 -2.11 -6.77 15.96
CA THR A 74 -1.44 -7.39 14.81
C THR A 74 -2.11 -8.72 14.45
N GLY A 75 -2.47 -9.54 15.44
CA GLY A 75 -3.18 -10.80 15.22
C GLY A 75 -4.54 -10.57 14.55
N ARG A 76 -5.36 -9.67 15.09
CA ARG A 76 -6.67 -9.30 14.52
C ARG A 76 -6.52 -8.72 13.11
N PHE A 77 -5.50 -7.88 12.89
CA PHE A 77 -5.18 -7.30 11.58
C PHE A 77 -4.87 -8.33 10.51
N LEU A 78 -3.99 -9.29 10.82
CA LEU A 78 -3.61 -10.32 9.86
C LEU A 78 -4.78 -11.24 9.50
N LEU A 79 -5.70 -11.49 10.44
CA LEU A 79 -6.94 -12.22 10.18
C LEU A 79 -7.86 -11.45 9.25
N GLU A 80 -8.04 -10.15 9.48
CA GLU A 80 -8.90 -9.31 8.63
C GLU A 80 -8.33 -9.16 7.21
N VAL A 81 -7.01 -9.02 7.08
CA VAL A 81 -6.32 -9.05 5.79
C VAL A 81 -6.59 -10.35 5.03
N ASP A 82 -6.55 -11.50 5.70
CA ASP A 82 -6.83 -12.80 5.07
C ASP A 82 -8.31 -12.94 4.67
N ARG A 83 -9.23 -12.44 5.52
CA ARG A 83 -10.67 -12.39 5.24
C ARG A 83 -10.93 -11.56 3.98
N LEU A 84 -10.44 -10.32 3.92
CA LEU A 84 -10.65 -9.41 2.80
C LEU A 84 -10.02 -9.94 1.50
N LYS A 85 -8.83 -10.56 1.56
CA LYS A 85 -8.20 -11.18 0.37
C LYS A 85 -8.98 -12.39 -0.13
N SER A 86 -9.66 -13.11 0.75
CA SER A 86 -10.49 -14.26 0.37
C SER A 86 -11.82 -13.84 -0.27
N CYS A 87 -12.32 -12.64 0.05
CA CYS A 87 -13.63 -12.16 -0.40
C CYS A 87 -13.62 -11.37 -1.72
N GLY A 88 -12.47 -11.08 -2.34
CA GLY A 88 -12.50 -10.31 -3.59
C GLY A 88 -11.17 -10.03 -4.29
N ASN A 89 -11.30 -9.40 -5.46
CA ASN A 89 -10.19 -9.02 -6.33
C ASN A 89 -9.70 -7.59 -6.00
N MET A 90 -9.32 -7.36 -4.74
CA MET A 90 -8.81 -6.07 -4.29
C MET A 90 -7.29 -5.98 -4.42
N PRO A 91 -6.75 -4.82 -4.85
CA PRO A 91 -5.32 -4.55 -4.79
C PRO A 91 -4.81 -4.60 -3.35
N ASP A 92 -3.56 -5.00 -3.16
CA ASP A 92 -2.99 -5.25 -1.84
C ASP A 92 -3.04 -4.03 -0.90
N TYR A 93 -2.79 -2.82 -1.44
CA TYR A 93 -2.86 -1.59 -0.65
C TYR A 93 -4.28 -1.36 -0.10
N LYS A 94 -5.31 -1.68 -0.89
CA LYS A 94 -6.71 -1.51 -0.50
C LYS A 94 -7.08 -2.51 0.58
N VAL A 95 -6.65 -3.77 0.44
CA VAL A 95 -6.85 -4.79 1.48
C VAL A 95 -6.23 -4.36 2.82
N ILE A 96 -4.98 -3.89 2.79
CA ILE A 96 -4.25 -3.46 4.00
C ILE A 96 -4.91 -2.24 4.66
N LEU A 97 -5.30 -1.23 3.89
CA LEU A 97 -5.95 -0.04 4.43
C LEU A 97 -7.34 -0.36 4.99
N THR A 98 -8.17 -1.10 4.26
CA THR A 98 -9.49 -1.49 4.73
C THR A 98 -9.41 -2.38 5.98
N ALA A 99 -8.47 -3.31 6.05
CA ALA A 99 -8.24 -4.10 7.26
C ALA A 99 -7.85 -3.22 8.47
N TYR A 100 -7.07 -2.17 8.24
CA TYR A 100 -6.65 -1.25 9.29
C TYR A 100 -7.81 -0.37 9.79
N GLU A 101 -8.63 0.13 8.87
CA GLU A 101 -9.84 0.90 9.18
C GLU A 101 -10.85 0.05 9.96
N ASN A 102 -11.04 -1.21 9.59
CA ASN A 102 -11.96 -2.14 10.27
C ASN A 102 -11.53 -2.51 11.70
N LEU A 103 -10.26 -2.27 12.08
CA LEU A 103 -9.80 -2.46 13.46
C LEU A 103 -9.97 -1.21 14.33
N SER A 104 -10.10 -0.06 13.69
CA SER A 104 -10.21 1.24 14.37
C SER A 104 -11.67 1.60 14.68
N ASN A 105 -12.62 0.84 14.12
CA ASN A 105 -14.05 0.87 14.41
C ASN A 105 -14.43 -0.33 15.29
#